data_AF-A0A1V6GCX0-F1
#
_entry.id   AF-A0A1V6GCX0-F1
#
_cell.length_a   1.000
_cell.length_b   1.000
_cell.length_c   1.000
_cell.angle_alpha   90.00
_cell.angle_beta   90.00
_cell.angle_gamma   90.00
#
_symmetry.space_group_name_H-M   'P 1'
#
loop_
_entity.id
_entity.type
_entity.pdbx_description
1 polymer ?
#
loop_
_entity_poly.entity_id
_entity_poly.type
_entity_poly.pdbx_seq_one_letter_code
_entity_poly.pdbx_strand_id
1 'polypeptide(L)' 'MYDLHGRLIDVLHDGDAVEGRNGLRWAADGVPAGIYFLRLDYESGSITRTLVRL' A
#
# COMPACT_ATOMS: atom_id res chain seq x y z
N MET A 1 -0.01 -1.26 3.48
CA MET A 1 1.03 -0.20 3.53
C MET A 1 2.01 -0.50 4.63
N TYR A 2 3.29 -0.43 4.32
CA TYR A 2 4.37 -0.75 5.24
C TYR A 2 5.34 0.42 5.39
N ASP A 3 5.89 0.61 6.59
CA ASP A 3 6.99 1.55 6.83
C ASP A 3 8.35 0.98 6.38
N LEU A 4 9.41 1.77 6.53
CA LEU A 4 10.78 1.38 6.15
C LEU A 4 11.30 0.16 6.94
N HIS A 5 10.76 -0.11 8.13
CA HIS A 5 11.11 -1.26 8.95
C HIS A 5 10.28 -2.51 8.60
N GLY A 6 9.38 -2.42 7.62
CA GLY A 6 8.51 -3.51 7.20
C GLY A 6 7.32 -3.74 8.13
N ARG A 7 6.98 -2.78 9.00
CA ARG A 7 5.78 -2.85 9.82
C ARG A 7 4.56 -2.45 8.99
N LEU A 8 3.49 -3.24 9.06
CA LEU A 8 2.18 -2.87 8.50
C LEU A 8 1.61 -1.67 9.26
N ILE A 9 1.37 -0.58 8.56
CA ILE A 9 0.85 0.68 9.13
C ILE A 9 -0.58 1.02 8.70
N ASP A 10 -1.04 0.47 7.56
CA ASP A 10 -2.38 0.74 7.04
C ASP A 10 -2.79 -0.33 6.02
N VAL A 11 -4.10 -0.58 5.90
CA VAL A 11 -4.71 -1.49 4.93
C VAL A 11 -5.65 -0.67 4.05
N LEU A 12 -5.27 -0.46 2.79
CA LEU A 12 -6.02 0.41 1.87
C LEU A 12 -7.22 -0.30 1.22
N HIS A 13 -7.17 -1.62 1.17
CA HIS A 13 -8.20 -2.49 0.62
C HIS A 13 -8.03 -3.88 1.21
N ASP A 14 -9.14 -4.52 1.55
CA ASP A 14 -9.21 -5.91 2.01
C ASP A 14 -10.42 -6.58 1.35
N GLY A 15 -10.19 -7.72 0.70
CA GLY A 15 -11.18 -8.43 -0.11
C GLY A 15 -10.96 -8.30 -1.62
N ASP A 16 -11.94 -8.78 -2.38
CA ASP A 16 -11.81 -8.91 -3.83
C ASP A 16 -11.91 -7.57 -4.56
N ALA A 17 -11.21 -7.47 -5.68
CA ALA A 17 -11.33 -6.37 -6.62
C ALA A 17 -11.64 -6.92 -8.01
N VAL A 18 -12.57 -6.28 -8.72
CA VAL A 18 -12.94 -6.68 -10.08
C VAL A 18 -11.77 -6.40 -11.03
N GLU A 19 -11.60 -7.28 -12.02
CA GLU A 19 -10.61 -7.07 -13.09
C GLU A 19 -10.80 -5.72 -13.79
N GLY A 20 -9.69 -5.07 -14.12
CA GLY A 20 -9.66 -3.79 -14.81
C GLY A 20 -8.76 -2.77 -14.15
N ARG A 21 -9.02 -1.48 -14.43
CA ARG A 21 -8.23 -0.38 -13.89
C ARG A 21 -8.76 0.03 -12.52
N ASN A 22 -8.08 -0.44 -11.48
CA ASN A 22 -8.35 -0.04 -10.10
C ASN A 22 -7.39 1.05 -9.63
N GLY A 23 -7.86 1.90 -8.71
CA GLY A 23 -7.08 2.95 -8.08
C GLY A 23 -7.28 2.92 -6.58
N LEU A 24 -6.19 3.08 -5.82
CA LEU A 24 -6.21 3.21 -4.37
C LEU A 24 -5.74 4.61 -3.99
N ARG A 25 -6.39 5.21 -3.00
CA ARG A 25 -5.97 6.47 -2.40
C ARG A 25 -5.52 6.20 -0.98
N TRP A 26 -4.29 6.58 -0.67
CA TRP A 26 -3.79 6.57 0.69
C TRP A 26 -3.92 7.98 1.28
N ALA A 27 -4.66 8.13 2.38
CA ALA A 27 -4.85 9.42 3.03
C ALA A 27 -3.56 9.91 3.72
N ALA A 28 -2.81 9.00 4.34
CA ALA A 28 -1.53 9.27 5.00
C ALA A 28 -1.58 10.42 6.05
N ASP A 29 -2.74 10.63 6.67
CA ASP A 29 -2.93 11.62 7.73
C ASP A 29 -2.18 11.19 8.99
N GLY A 30 -1.40 12.10 9.58
CA GLY A 30 -0.59 11.82 10.77
C GLY A 30 0.61 10.88 10.55
N VAL A 31 0.81 10.39 9.32
CA VAL A 31 1.97 9.57 8.95
C VAL A 31 3.18 10.47 8.69
N PRO A 32 4.38 10.19 9.24
CA PRO A 32 5.57 11.00 8.98
C PRO A 32 5.98 11.08 7.51
N ALA A 33 6.76 12.09 7.15
CA ALA A 33 7.45 12.09 5.85
C ALA A 33 8.48 10.95 5.82
N GLY A 34 8.66 10.32 4.65
CA GLY A 34 9.57 9.18 4.51
C GLY A 34 9.25 8.24 3.36
N ILE A 35 9.95 7.11 3.36
CA ILE A 35 9.78 6.03 2.39
C ILE A 35 8.83 4.99 2.97
N TYR A 36 7.89 4.55 2.14
CA TYR A 36 6.90 3.54 2.46
C TYR A 36 6.79 2.52 1.33
N PHE A 37 6.24 1.35 1.65
CA PHE A 37 6.02 0.29 0.67
C PHE A 37 4.52 -0.05 0.59
N LEU A 38 3.95 0.09 -0.60
CA LEU A 38 2.67 -0.51 -0.94
C LEU A 38 2.92 -1.93 -1.39
N ARG A 39 2.35 -2.89 -0.67
CA ARG A 39 2.28 -4.29 -1.10
C ARG A 39 0.83 -4.60 -1.43
N LEU A 40 0.62 -5.16 -2.62
CA LEU A 40 -0.65 -5.68 -3.09
C LEU A 40 -0.48 -7.18 -3.26
N ASP A 41 -1.18 -7.95 -2.44
CA ASP A 41 -1.26 -9.40 -2.58
C ASP A 41 -2.45 -9.77 -3.48
N TYR A 42 -2.28 -10.78 -4.31
CA TYR A 42 -3.29 -11.38 -5.18
C TYR A 42 -3.05 -12.89 -5.28
N GLU A 43 -3.98 -13.63 -5.87
CA GLU A 43 -3.99 -15.11 -5.78
C GLU A 43 -2.65 -15.78 -6.13
N SER A 44 -1.95 -15.29 -7.16
CA SER A 44 -0.70 -15.89 -7.65
C SER A 44 0.58 -15.15 -7.24
N GLY A 45 0.50 -14.14 -6.37
CA GLY A 45 1.71 -13.45 -5.90
C GLY A 45 1.48 -12.11 -5.24
N SER A 46 2.51 -11.26 -5.29
CA SER A 46 2.47 -9.94 -4.69
C SER A 46 3.25 -8.92 -5.53
N ILE A 47 2.74 -7.71 -5.63
CA ILE A 47 3.45 -6.55 -6.19
C ILE A 47 3.81 -5.60 -5.05
N THR A 48 5.08 -5.18 -5.01
CA THR A 48 5.54 -4.14 -4.09
C THR A 48 5.93 -2.89 -4.87
N ARG A 49 5.52 -1.72 -4.37
CA ARG A 49 5.91 -0.40 -4.90
C ARG A 49 6.42 0.49 -3.78
N THR A 50 7.46 1.25 -4.07
CA THR A 50 7.98 2.29 -3.17
C THR A 50 7.17 3.57 -3.34
N LEU A 51 6.81 4.19 -2.22
CA LEU A 51 6.17 5.49 -2.15
C LEU A 51 7.06 6.43 -1.34
N VAL A 52 7.13 7.69 -1.75
CA VAL A 52 7.77 8.75 -1.00
C VAL A 52 6.67 9.70 -0.54
N ARG A 53 6.56 9.88 0.78
CA ARG A 53 5.72 10.90 1.38
C ARG A 53 6.60 12.07 1.79
N LEU A 54 6.28 13.24 1.26
CA LEU A 54 6.95 14.51 1.58
C LEU A 54 6.31 15.18 2.80
#